data_AF-A0A6P9EHA5-F1
#
_entry.id   AF-A0A6P9EHA5-F1
#
_cell.length_a   1.000
_cell.length_b   1.000
_cell.length_c   1.000
_cell.angle_alpha   90.00
_cell.angle_beta   90.00
_cell.angle_gamma   90.00
#
_symmetry.space_group_name_H-M   'P 1'
#
loop_
_entity.id
_entity.type
_entity.pdbx_description
1 polymer ?
#
loop_
_entity_poly.entity_id
_entity_poly.type
_entity_poly.pdbx_seq_one_letter_code
_entity_poly.pdbx_strand_id
1 'polypeptide(L)'
;MALILHTGNRNKNAYKALIAAEYTGVEVELVPDFEMGVSNKTKEFLKMNPIGKVPVLETPDGPVFESNAIARYVTRLKADNPLFGSSHIDYGHIEQWIDFASLEIDANLLSWFRPRMGRAIYLPPAEEAAISALKRALGALNTHLASNTYLVGHSVTLADIVTTCNLYSGFTQLMIKSFTAEFPHVERYFWTLVNQPNFKKILGEVKQTESVPPVASAKKPSQPKESAKPKPKDESKKEAKKMEQPKPKPEAGEEEEAPKPKPKNPLDLLPPSKMILDDWKRLYSNTKTNFREVAIKGFWDMYDPEGYSLWFCDYKYNDENTVSFVTLNKVGGFLQRMDLARKYAFGKMLVIGSEPPFKVKGLWLFRGQEIPQFVLDECYDMELYNWRKADIADEAQKERVNQMIEDYEPFEGEPLLDAKCFK
;
A
#
# COMPACT_ATOMS: atom_id res chain seq x y z
N MET A 1 35.13 -15.27 -19.02
CA MET A 1 35.22 -13.96 -18.35
C MET A 1 34.00 -13.89 -17.45
N ALA A 2 34.21 -13.67 -16.15
CA ALA A 2 33.10 -13.54 -15.21
C ALA A 2 32.27 -12.30 -15.55
N LEU A 3 30.94 -12.40 -15.40
CA LEU A 3 30.05 -11.25 -15.50
C LEU A 3 30.05 -10.51 -14.17
N ILE A 4 29.92 -9.20 -14.20
CA ILE A 4 29.98 -8.37 -12.98
C ILE A 4 28.57 -7.92 -12.61
N LEU A 5 28.13 -8.20 -11.39
CA LEU A 5 26.81 -7.86 -10.87
C LEU A 5 26.90 -6.78 -9.80
N HIS A 6 26.32 -5.63 -10.08
CA HIS A 6 26.25 -4.50 -9.17
C HIS A 6 25.00 -4.62 -8.30
N THR A 7 25.21 -4.84 -7.00
CA THR A 7 24.13 -4.92 -6.02
C THR A 7 24.67 -4.71 -4.61
N GLY A 8 23.83 -4.22 -3.70
CA GLY A 8 24.13 -4.26 -2.28
C GLY A 8 24.08 -5.67 -1.70
N ASN A 9 24.67 -5.82 -0.52
CA ASN A 9 24.65 -7.05 0.27
C ASN A 9 23.21 -7.48 0.59
N ARG A 10 22.91 -8.77 0.40
CA ARG A 10 21.61 -9.40 0.71
C ARG A 10 20.42 -8.84 -0.07
N ASN A 11 20.51 -8.83 -1.39
CA ASN A 11 19.43 -8.42 -2.28
C ASN A 11 18.72 -9.63 -2.91
N LYS A 12 17.44 -9.85 -2.55
CA LYS A 12 16.61 -10.94 -3.11
C LYS A 12 16.57 -10.95 -4.64
N ASN A 13 16.64 -9.77 -5.26
CA ASN A 13 16.57 -9.63 -6.69
C ASN A 13 17.86 -10.07 -7.37
N ALA A 14 19.01 -9.90 -6.72
CA ALA A 14 20.30 -10.39 -7.21
C ALA A 14 20.41 -11.91 -7.10
N TYR A 15 19.83 -12.51 -6.05
CA TYR A 15 19.84 -13.96 -5.84
C TYR A 15 19.26 -14.74 -7.02
N LYS A 16 18.29 -14.18 -7.75
CA LYS A 16 17.73 -14.81 -8.96
C LYS A 16 18.81 -15.15 -9.98
N ALA A 17 19.66 -14.18 -10.29
CA ALA A 17 20.75 -14.34 -11.27
C ALA A 17 21.85 -15.25 -10.73
N LEU A 18 22.21 -15.10 -9.46
CA LEU A 18 23.27 -15.92 -8.83
C LEU A 18 22.87 -17.40 -8.74
N ILE A 19 21.63 -17.71 -8.38
CA ILE A 19 21.15 -19.10 -8.34
C ILE A 19 21.07 -19.67 -9.76
N ALA A 20 20.58 -18.89 -10.73
CA ALA A 20 20.58 -19.30 -12.13
C ALA A 20 22.01 -19.59 -12.65
N ALA A 21 22.99 -18.78 -12.22
CA ALA A 21 24.40 -18.97 -12.51
C ALA A 21 24.94 -20.31 -11.96
N GLU A 22 24.56 -20.68 -10.73
CA GLU A 22 24.92 -21.99 -10.14
C GLU A 22 24.38 -23.18 -10.94
N TYR A 23 23.14 -23.11 -11.43
CA TYR A 23 22.55 -24.17 -12.25
C TYR A 23 23.16 -24.27 -13.65
N THR A 24 23.73 -23.18 -14.16
CA THR A 24 24.27 -23.11 -15.53
C THR A 24 25.80 -23.13 -15.57
N GLY A 25 26.47 -23.04 -14.42
CA GLY A 25 27.92 -22.91 -14.34
C GLY A 25 28.43 -21.61 -15.00
N VAL A 26 27.61 -20.57 -15.04
CA VAL A 26 28.03 -19.23 -15.47
C VAL A 26 28.69 -18.54 -14.28
N GLU A 27 29.84 -17.91 -14.48
CA GLU A 27 30.51 -17.17 -13.43
C GLU A 27 29.95 -15.74 -13.35
N VAL A 28 29.40 -15.40 -12.18
CA VAL A 28 28.89 -14.05 -11.87
C VAL A 28 29.53 -13.59 -10.57
N GLU A 29 30.30 -12.51 -10.65
CA GLU A 29 30.98 -11.90 -9.51
C GLU A 29 30.23 -10.66 -9.04
N LEU A 30 30.23 -10.43 -7.73
CA LEU A 30 29.68 -9.20 -7.17
C LEU A 30 30.75 -8.12 -7.17
N VAL A 31 30.34 -6.88 -7.47
CA VAL A 31 31.23 -5.73 -7.30
C VAL A 31 31.64 -5.60 -5.84
N PRO A 32 32.96 -5.51 -5.53
CA PRO A 32 33.41 -5.28 -4.16
C PRO A 32 32.97 -3.90 -3.69
N ASP A 33 32.71 -3.78 -2.38
CA ASP A 33 32.45 -2.50 -1.70
C ASP A 33 31.27 -1.68 -2.28
N PHE A 34 30.25 -2.36 -2.82
CA PHE A 34 29.05 -1.68 -3.30
C PHE A 34 28.23 -1.07 -2.16
N GLU A 35 28.05 0.26 -2.18
CA GLU A 35 27.29 1.01 -1.17
C GLU A 35 25.98 1.57 -1.76
N MET A 36 24.84 1.08 -1.25
CA MET A 36 23.53 1.54 -1.68
C MET A 36 23.27 2.98 -1.22
N GLY A 37 22.94 3.86 -2.17
CA GLY A 37 22.79 5.30 -1.98
C GLY A 37 24.01 6.10 -2.48
N VAL A 38 25.15 5.45 -2.67
CA VAL A 38 26.40 6.07 -3.13
C VAL A 38 26.78 5.50 -4.50
N SER A 39 27.12 4.21 -4.58
CA SER A 39 27.57 3.56 -5.81
C SER A 39 26.52 3.62 -6.93
N ASN A 40 25.23 3.46 -6.60
CA ASN A 40 24.13 3.53 -7.58
C ASN A 40 23.70 4.95 -7.97
N LYS A 41 24.38 5.98 -7.45
CA LYS A 41 24.11 7.39 -7.77
C LYS A 41 25.23 8.04 -8.57
N THR A 42 26.34 7.34 -8.82
CA THR A 42 27.43 7.83 -9.67
C THR A 42 26.98 7.99 -11.12
N LYS A 43 27.64 8.86 -11.88
CA LYS A 43 27.30 9.08 -13.30
C LYS A 43 27.54 7.81 -14.12
N GLU A 44 28.56 7.04 -13.75
CA GLU A 44 28.96 5.79 -14.37
C GLU A 44 27.86 4.74 -14.19
N PHE A 45 27.33 4.58 -12.98
CA PHE A 45 26.23 3.66 -12.72
C PHE A 45 24.94 4.10 -13.43
N LEU A 46 24.62 5.40 -13.41
CA LEU A 46 23.41 5.93 -14.04
C LEU A 46 23.43 5.81 -15.57
N LYS A 47 24.61 5.72 -16.20
CA LYS A 47 24.74 5.36 -17.63
C LYS A 47 24.29 3.92 -17.90
N MET A 48 24.49 3.01 -16.93
CA MET A 48 24.06 1.61 -17.06
C MET A 48 22.58 1.42 -16.73
N ASN A 49 22.10 2.09 -15.69
CA ASN A 49 20.69 2.10 -15.31
C ASN A 49 20.25 3.53 -14.94
N PRO A 50 19.52 4.23 -15.83
CA PRO A 50 19.06 5.59 -15.58
C PRO A 50 18.17 5.76 -14.33
N ILE A 51 17.53 4.68 -13.87
CA ILE A 51 16.67 4.69 -12.67
C ILE A 51 17.53 4.60 -11.39
N GLY A 52 18.79 4.17 -11.49
CA GLY A 52 19.70 4.01 -10.35
C GLY A 52 19.28 2.88 -9.41
N LYS A 53 18.57 1.86 -9.92
CA LYS A 53 18.16 0.66 -9.17
C LYS A 53 19.19 -0.46 -9.33
N VAL A 54 19.17 -1.38 -8.38
CA VAL A 54 19.96 -2.62 -8.38
C VAL A 54 19.03 -3.84 -8.38
N PRO A 55 19.45 -4.99 -8.95
CA PRO A 55 20.76 -5.24 -9.56
C PRO A 55 20.93 -4.69 -10.99
N VAL A 56 22.18 -4.55 -11.41
CA VAL A 56 22.61 -4.30 -12.81
C VAL A 56 23.75 -5.26 -13.13
N LEU A 57 23.69 -5.94 -14.27
CA LEU A 57 24.74 -6.85 -14.74
C LEU A 57 25.53 -6.17 -15.85
N GLU A 58 26.84 -6.04 -15.67
CA GLU A 58 27.76 -5.67 -16.74
C GLU A 58 28.09 -6.90 -17.59
N THR A 59 27.99 -6.73 -18.91
CA THR A 59 28.32 -7.77 -19.89
C THR A 59 29.23 -7.17 -20.96
N PRO A 60 29.95 -8.00 -21.74
CA PRO A 60 30.80 -7.52 -22.83
C PRO A 60 30.06 -6.65 -23.87
N ASP A 61 28.77 -6.92 -24.07
CA ASP A 61 27.94 -6.24 -25.08
C ASP A 61 27.14 -5.06 -24.52
N GLY A 62 27.29 -4.79 -23.21
CA GLY A 62 26.60 -3.70 -22.51
C GLY A 62 25.85 -4.15 -21.25
N PRO A 63 25.35 -3.19 -20.46
CA PRO A 63 24.69 -3.49 -19.20
C PRO A 63 23.26 -3.99 -19.38
N VAL A 64 22.84 -4.90 -18.50
CA VAL A 64 21.46 -5.39 -18.40
C VAL A 64 20.91 -5.03 -17.01
N PHE A 65 19.77 -4.34 -16.97
CA PHE A 65 19.03 -4.05 -15.73
C PHE A 65 17.65 -4.75 -15.74
N GLU A 66 16.96 -4.74 -14.60
CA GLU A 66 15.82 -5.60 -14.24
C GLU A 66 16.22 -7.04 -13.88
N SER A 67 15.91 -7.43 -12.64
CA SER A 67 16.40 -8.70 -12.08
C SER A 67 15.94 -9.96 -12.82
N ASN A 68 14.72 -9.97 -13.34
CA ASN A 68 14.22 -11.10 -14.13
C ASN A 68 14.88 -11.13 -15.52
N ALA A 69 15.22 -9.97 -16.11
CA ALA A 69 15.95 -9.91 -17.38
C ALA A 69 17.40 -10.38 -17.21
N ILE A 70 18.07 -9.95 -16.14
CA ILE A 70 19.42 -10.42 -15.78
C ILE A 70 19.42 -11.94 -15.58
N ALA A 71 18.47 -12.50 -14.84
CA ALA A 71 18.41 -13.94 -14.61
C ALA A 71 18.21 -14.72 -15.93
N ARG A 72 17.31 -14.24 -16.81
CA ARG A 72 17.15 -14.82 -18.16
C ARG A 72 18.42 -14.72 -18.99
N TYR A 73 19.12 -13.59 -18.95
CA TYR A 73 20.37 -13.38 -19.69
C TYR A 73 21.43 -14.38 -19.25
N VAL A 74 21.68 -14.47 -17.94
CA VAL A 74 22.63 -15.43 -17.36
C VAL A 74 22.29 -16.86 -17.77
N THR A 75 21.01 -17.25 -17.69
CA THR A 75 20.58 -18.58 -18.12
C THR A 75 20.82 -18.82 -19.62
N ARG A 76 20.53 -17.85 -20.48
CA ARG A 76 20.66 -17.95 -21.96
C ARG A 76 22.09 -18.12 -22.43
N LEU A 77 23.10 -17.75 -21.63
CA LEU A 77 24.51 -17.93 -21.99
C LEU A 77 24.92 -19.39 -22.11
N LYS A 78 24.11 -20.33 -21.61
CA LYS A 78 24.27 -21.76 -21.83
C LYS A 78 23.12 -22.30 -22.66
N ALA A 79 23.43 -22.77 -23.86
CA ALA A 79 22.41 -23.27 -24.80
C ALA A 79 21.69 -24.52 -24.27
N ASP A 80 22.39 -25.35 -23.51
CA ASP A 80 21.92 -26.59 -22.88
C ASP A 80 21.44 -26.39 -21.43
N ASN A 81 21.02 -25.17 -21.08
CA ASN A 81 20.55 -24.88 -19.73
C ASN A 81 19.27 -25.67 -19.37
N PRO A 82 19.14 -26.17 -18.12
CA PRO A 82 17.95 -26.91 -17.69
C PRO A 82 16.78 -26.01 -17.27
N LEU A 83 16.95 -24.67 -17.29
CA LEU A 83 16.05 -23.75 -16.58
C LEU A 83 14.91 -23.18 -17.43
N PHE A 84 14.94 -23.37 -18.76
CA PHE A 84 13.88 -22.92 -19.69
C PHE A 84 12.89 -24.01 -20.10
N GLY A 85 12.95 -25.18 -19.45
CA GLY A 85 12.12 -26.31 -19.83
C GLY A 85 12.54 -26.90 -21.17
N SER A 86 11.74 -27.85 -21.68
CA SER A 86 12.09 -28.66 -22.84
C SER A 86 11.28 -28.35 -24.09
N SER A 87 10.24 -27.52 -23.96
CA SER A 87 9.28 -27.22 -25.02
C SER A 87 8.83 -25.76 -24.98
N HIS A 88 8.21 -25.30 -26.08
CA HIS A 88 7.64 -23.95 -26.12
C HIS A 88 6.54 -23.73 -25.06
N ILE A 89 5.77 -24.77 -24.74
CA ILE A 89 4.72 -24.66 -23.71
C ILE A 89 5.33 -24.60 -22.30
N ASP A 90 6.41 -25.34 -22.04
CA ASP A 90 7.15 -25.22 -20.77
C ASP A 90 7.68 -23.80 -20.60
N TYR A 91 8.32 -23.25 -21.65
CA TYR A 91 8.81 -21.89 -21.62
C TYR A 91 7.70 -20.87 -21.37
N GLY A 92 6.54 -21.03 -22.03
CA GLY A 92 5.36 -20.20 -21.80
C GLY A 92 4.88 -20.24 -20.34
N HIS A 93 4.81 -21.43 -19.73
CA HIS A 93 4.46 -21.56 -18.32
C HIS A 93 5.53 -20.98 -17.39
N ILE A 94 6.82 -21.07 -17.75
CA ILE A 94 7.91 -20.48 -16.97
C ILE A 94 7.75 -18.96 -16.93
N GLU A 95 7.52 -18.33 -18.09
CA GLU A 95 7.29 -16.89 -18.18
C GLU A 95 6.02 -16.49 -17.41
N GLN A 96 4.93 -17.26 -17.52
CA GLN A 96 3.70 -17.05 -16.75
C GLN A 96 3.98 -17.00 -15.24
N TRP A 97 4.73 -17.95 -14.71
CA TRP A 97 5.04 -17.99 -13.27
C TRP A 97 6.02 -16.91 -12.84
N ILE A 98 6.95 -16.50 -13.70
CA ILE A 98 7.84 -15.35 -13.45
C ILE A 98 7.02 -14.06 -13.31
N ASP A 99 6.05 -13.84 -14.21
CA ASP A 99 5.20 -12.65 -14.18
C ASP A 99 4.23 -12.70 -12.99
N PHE A 100 3.62 -13.86 -12.72
CA PHE A 100 2.80 -14.08 -11.53
C PHE A 100 3.58 -13.77 -10.24
N ALA A 101 4.81 -14.28 -10.11
CA ALA A 101 5.64 -14.05 -8.94
C ALA A 101 6.02 -12.57 -8.77
N SER A 102 6.18 -11.81 -9.85
CA SER A 102 6.47 -10.38 -9.80
C SER A 102 5.23 -9.54 -9.46
N LEU A 103 4.11 -9.81 -10.13
CA LEU A 103 2.91 -8.96 -10.08
C LEU A 103 1.98 -9.30 -8.91
N GLU A 104 1.85 -10.58 -8.57
CA GLU A 104 0.89 -11.05 -7.56
C GLU A 104 1.54 -11.36 -6.21
N ILE A 105 2.83 -11.71 -6.18
CA ILE A 105 3.56 -12.00 -4.93
C ILE A 105 4.44 -10.82 -4.52
N ASP A 106 5.43 -10.45 -5.34
CA ASP A 106 6.43 -9.45 -4.95
C ASP A 106 5.83 -8.07 -4.75
N ALA A 107 4.95 -7.63 -5.65
CA ALA A 107 4.30 -6.33 -5.52
C ALA A 107 3.48 -6.23 -4.22
N ASN A 108 2.71 -7.27 -3.88
CA ASN A 108 1.92 -7.29 -2.65
C ASN A 108 2.78 -7.40 -1.39
N LEU A 109 3.86 -8.20 -1.41
CA LEU A 109 4.85 -8.25 -0.32
C LEU A 109 5.52 -6.90 -0.11
N LEU A 110 5.90 -6.19 -1.18
CA LEU A 110 6.50 -4.86 -1.08
C LEU A 110 5.52 -3.82 -0.55
N SER A 111 4.24 -3.89 -0.94
CA SER A 111 3.17 -3.03 -0.42
C SER A 111 2.89 -3.26 1.06
N TRP A 112 3.07 -4.48 1.56
CA TRP A 112 3.03 -4.78 3.01
C TRP A 112 4.32 -4.34 3.72
N PHE A 113 5.49 -4.62 3.13
CA PHE A 113 6.78 -4.42 3.78
C PHE A 113 7.21 -2.96 3.89
N ARG A 114 7.13 -2.20 2.79
CA ARG A 114 7.72 -0.85 2.71
C ARG A 114 7.13 0.12 3.74
N PRO A 115 5.81 0.15 4.00
CA PRO A 115 5.25 1.04 4.99
C PRO A 115 5.71 0.71 6.41
N ARG A 116 5.79 -0.58 6.78
CA ARG A 116 6.30 -1.01 8.09
C ARG A 116 7.75 -0.61 8.32
N MET A 117 8.55 -0.53 7.25
CA MET A 117 9.93 -0.04 7.29
C MET A 117 10.09 1.48 7.19
N GLY A 118 9.00 2.25 7.16
CA GLY A 118 9.03 3.71 6.99
C GLY A 118 9.53 4.15 5.61
N ARG A 119 9.48 3.27 4.60
CA ARG A 119 9.84 3.56 3.20
C ARG A 119 8.65 3.90 2.31
N ALA A 120 7.46 3.83 2.88
CA ALA A 120 6.20 4.27 2.31
C ALA A 120 5.28 4.72 3.46
N ILE A 121 4.20 5.42 3.15
CA ILE A 121 3.20 5.81 4.13
C ILE A 121 2.46 4.55 4.59
N TYR A 122 2.38 4.35 5.90
CA TYR A 122 1.59 3.27 6.49
C TYR A 122 0.13 3.69 6.59
N LEU A 123 -0.74 2.92 5.95
CA LEU A 123 -2.19 3.04 6.00
C LEU A 123 -2.75 1.65 6.31
N PRO A 124 -3.41 1.42 7.46
CA PRO A 124 -3.92 0.09 7.82
C PRO A 124 -4.79 -0.55 6.72
N PRO A 125 -5.74 0.15 6.07
CA PRO A 125 -6.55 -0.45 5.00
C PRO A 125 -5.73 -0.86 3.77
N ALA A 126 -4.68 -0.11 3.43
CA ALA A 126 -3.81 -0.44 2.30
C ALA A 126 -2.96 -1.69 2.60
N GLU A 127 -2.52 -1.84 3.85
CA GLU A 127 -1.84 -3.05 4.30
C GLU A 127 -2.78 -4.26 4.30
N GLU A 128 -4.00 -4.13 4.84
CA GLU A 128 -5.01 -5.19 4.81
C GLU A 128 -5.35 -5.62 3.38
N ALA A 129 -5.45 -4.68 2.45
CA ALA A 129 -5.66 -4.96 1.03
C ALA A 129 -4.47 -5.69 0.40
N ALA A 130 -3.22 -5.26 0.69
CA ALA A 130 -2.02 -5.92 0.21
C ALA A 130 -1.90 -7.36 0.76
N ILE A 131 -2.20 -7.56 2.04
CA ILE A 131 -2.24 -8.88 2.68
C ILE A 131 -3.32 -9.76 2.03
N SER A 132 -4.52 -9.23 1.81
CA SER A 132 -5.62 -9.98 1.19
C SER A 132 -5.31 -10.38 -0.26
N ALA A 133 -4.72 -9.48 -1.03
CA ALA A 133 -4.27 -9.76 -2.40
C ALA A 133 -3.14 -10.81 -2.41
N LEU A 134 -2.18 -10.71 -1.49
CA LEU A 134 -1.13 -11.72 -1.33
C LEU A 134 -1.73 -13.08 -0.97
N LYS A 135 -2.67 -13.15 -0.03
CA LYS A 135 -3.36 -14.41 0.34
C LYS A 135 -4.08 -15.04 -0.85
N ARG A 136 -4.72 -14.24 -1.70
CA ARG A 136 -5.34 -14.73 -2.95
C ARG A 136 -4.30 -15.36 -3.89
N ALA A 137 -3.17 -14.68 -4.10
CA ALA A 137 -2.07 -15.19 -4.92
C ALA A 137 -1.48 -16.48 -4.33
N LEU A 138 -1.21 -16.50 -3.02
CA LEU A 138 -0.71 -17.69 -2.33
C LEU A 138 -1.72 -18.84 -2.36
N GLY A 139 -3.03 -18.57 -2.32
CA GLY A 139 -4.07 -19.59 -2.49
C GLY A 139 -4.05 -20.24 -3.87
N ALA A 140 -3.90 -19.45 -4.94
CA ALA A 140 -3.75 -19.96 -6.30
C ALA A 140 -2.47 -20.80 -6.44
N LEU A 141 -1.34 -20.29 -5.93
CA LEU A 141 -0.07 -21.00 -5.92
C LEU A 141 -0.13 -22.30 -5.10
N ASN A 142 -0.78 -22.27 -3.94
CA ASN A 142 -0.98 -23.43 -3.06
C ASN A 142 -1.79 -24.53 -3.76
N THR A 143 -2.81 -24.13 -4.52
CA THR A 143 -3.63 -25.07 -5.32
C THR A 143 -2.79 -25.71 -6.41
N HIS A 144 -2.01 -24.93 -7.17
CA HIS A 144 -1.11 -25.47 -8.19
C HIS A 144 -0.10 -26.45 -7.61
N LEU A 145 0.49 -26.09 -6.47
CA LEU A 145 1.50 -26.92 -5.79
C LEU A 145 0.92 -28.14 -5.08
N ALA A 146 -0.40 -28.29 -4.97
CA ALA A 146 -1.00 -29.48 -4.33
C ALA A 146 -0.57 -30.77 -5.04
N SER A 147 -0.48 -30.74 -6.38
CA SER A 147 -0.10 -31.88 -7.22
C SER A 147 1.27 -31.74 -7.89
N ASN A 148 2.01 -30.66 -7.62
CA ASN A 148 3.27 -30.36 -8.31
C ASN A 148 4.41 -30.10 -7.32
N THR A 149 5.56 -30.71 -7.55
CA THR A 149 6.79 -30.49 -6.76
C THR A 149 7.45 -29.15 -7.12
N TYR A 150 7.48 -28.81 -8.41
CA TYR A 150 8.02 -27.58 -8.99
C TYR A 150 6.93 -26.89 -9.81
N LEU A 151 7.16 -25.64 -10.22
CA LEU A 151 6.13 -24.87 -10.91
C LEU A 151 5.87 -25.34 -12.34
N VAL A 152 6.92 -25.82 -13.03
CA VAL A 152 6.84 -26.30 -14.41
C VAL A 152 7.63 -27.58 -14.57
N GLY A 153 6.98 -28.63 -15.09
CA GLY A 153 7.61 -29.93 -15.31
C GLY A 153 7.98 -30.65 -14.00
N HIS A 154 9.13 -31.32 -14.01
CA HIS A 154 9.57 -32.20 -12.91
C HIS A 154 10.94 -31.83 -12.33
N SER A 155 11.45 -30.64 -12.65
CA SER A 155 12.74 -30.12 -12.16
C SER A 155 12.68 -28.62 -11.92
N VAL A 156 13.68 -28.09 -11.21
CA VAL A 156 13.82 -26.64 -11.00
C VAL A 156 13.97 -25.92 -12.34
N THR A 157 13.17 -24.87 -12.52
CA THR A 157 13.23 -23.95 -13.65
C THR A 157 13.48 -22.52 -13.18
N LEU A 158 13.61 -21.58 -14.12
CA LEU A 158 13.73 -20.17 -13.77
C LEU A 158 12.50 -19.63 -13.02
N ALA A 159 11.31 -20.20 -13.28
CA ALA A 159 10.09 -19.87 -12.53
C ALA A 159 10.25 -20.17 -11.04
N ASP A 160 10.85 -21.32 -10.70
CA ASP A 160 11.04 -21.72 -9.32
C ASP A 160 12.04 -20.81 -8.60
N ILE A 161 13.14 -20.47 -9.28
CA ILE A 161 14.17 -19.55 -8.78
C ILE A 161 13.56 -18.18 -8.48
N VAL A 162 12.83 -17.59 -9.44
CA VAL A 162 12.24 -16.25 -9.28
C VAL A 162 11.19 -16.24 -8.17
N THR A 163 10.29 -17.23 -8.17
CA THR A 163 9.22 -17.33 -7.17
C THR A 163 9.78 -17.51 -5.77
N THR A 164 10.76 -18.39 -5.60
CA THR A 164 11.41 -18.63 -4.30
C THR A 164 12.14 -17.38 -3.80
N CYS A 165 12.87 -16.67 -4.66
CA CYS A 165 13.54 -15.42 -4.28
C CYS A 165 12.55 -14.30 -3.89
N ASN A 166 11.38 -14.24 -4.52
CA ASN A 166 10.34 -13.28 -4.12
C ASN A 166 9.70 -13.69 -2.78
N LEU A 167 9.37 -14.97 -2.60
CA LEU A 167 8.85 -15.52 -1.34
C LEU A 167 9.84 -15.38 -0.19
N TYR A 168 11.15 -15.47 -0.46
CA TYR A 168 12.21 -15.38 0.55
C TYR A 168 12.06 -14.14 1.43
N SER A 169 11.77 -12.97 0.86
CA SER A 169 11.53 -11.76 1.66
C SER A 169 10.28 -11.85 2.52
N GLY A 170 9.22 -12.50 2.03
CA GLY A 170 8.04 -12.76 2.83
C GLY A 170 8.34 -13.67 4.01
N PHE A 171 8.95 -14.84 3.77
CA PHE A 171 9.28 -15.81 4.84
C PHE A 171 10.26 -15.24 5.87
N THR A 172 11.25 -14.46 5.44
CA THR A 172 12.28 -13.95 6.36
C THR A 172 11.90 -12.65 7.06
N GLN A 173 10.82 -11.95 6.65
CA GLN A 173 10.54 -10.60 7.15
C GLN A 173 9.06 -10.31 7.46
N LEU A 174 8.09 -11.08 6.97
CA LEU A 174 6.66 -10.75 7.14
C LEU A 174 5.78 -11.93 7.53
N MET A 175 5.94 -13.07 6.87
CA MET A 175 5.02 -14.19 6.97
C MET A 175 5.43 -15.11 8.13
N ILE A 176 4.86 -14.84 9.31
CA ILE A 176 5.00 -15.70 10.49
C ILE A 176 4.33 -17.06 10.29
N LYS A 177 4.61 -18.03 11.16
CA LYS A 177 4.12 -19.41 11.03
C LYS A 177 2.60 -19.52 10.91
N SER A 178 1.84 -18.74 11.67
CA SER A 178 0.37 -18.75 11.60
C SER A 178 -0.15 -18.28 10.23
N PHE A 179 0.56 -17.35 9.56
CA PHE A 179 0.23 -16.90 8.22
C PHE A 179 0.53 -17.98 7.18
N THR A 180 1.72 -18.59 7.24
CA THR A 180 2.13 -19.60 6.24
C THR A 180 1.40 -20.93 6.39
N ALA A 181 0.89 -21.24 7.59
CA ALA A 181 0.11 -22.45 7.85
C ALA A 181 -1.19 -22.52 7.02
N GLU A 182 -1.72 -21.38 6.56
CA GLU A 182 -2.86 -21.33 5.64
C GLU A 182 -2.50 -21.87 4.23
N PHE A 183 -1.21 -21.98 3.89
CA PHE A 183 -0.69 -22.35 2.57
C PHE A 183 0.36 -23.48 2.67
N PRO A 184 -0.02 -24.69 3.14
CA PRO A 184 0.94 -25.76 3.44
C PRO A 184 1.75 -26.23 2.22
N HIS A 185 1.17 -26.19 1.01
CA HIS A 185 1.85 -26.60 -0.21
C HIS A 185 2.88 -25.58 -0.67
N VAL A 186 2.63 -24.29 -0.44
CA VAL A 186 3.60 -23.21 -0.64
C VAL A 186 4.73 -23.32 0.37
N GLU A 187 4.42 -23.59 1.64
CA GLU A 187 5.44 -23.77 2.67
C GLU A 187 6.36 -24.95 2.36
N ARG A 188 5.79 -26.13 2.03
CA ARG A 188 6.55 -27.31 1.61
C ARG A 188 7.41 -27.02 0.37
N TYR A 189 6.86 -26.29 -0.60
CA TYR A 189 7.61 -25.88 -1.80
C TYR A 189 8.79 -24.96 -1.44
N PHE A 190 8.55 -23.88 -0.69
CA PHE A 190 9.59 -22.93 -0.32
C PHE A 190 10.75 -23.62 0.41
N TRP A 191 10.45 -24.45 1.42
CA TRP A 191 11.49 -25.18 2.15
C TRP A 191 12.21 -26.22 1.30
N THR A 192 11.54 -26.84 0.34
CA THR A 192 12.20 -27.74 -0.63
C THR A 192 13.24 -26.98 -1.44
N LEU A 193 12.89 -25.80 -1.96
CA LEU A 193 13.76 -25.03 -2.86
C LEU A 193 14.93 -24.40 -2.12
N VAL A 194 14.71 -23.70 -1.00
CA VAL A 194 15.81 -23.02 -0.28
C VAL A 194 16.85 -23.98 0.31
N ASN A 195 16.50 -25.26 0.48
CA ASN A 195 17.42 -26.30 0.94
C ASN A 195 18.14 -27.04 -0.19
N GLN A 196 17.83 -26.78 -1.47
CA GLN A 196 18.63 -27.29 -2.58
C GLN A 196 20.05 -26.72 -2.53
N PRO A 197 21.10 -27.48 -2.89
CA PRO A 197 22.49 -27.02 -2.79
C PRO A 197 22.76 -25.67 -3.46
N ASN A 198 22.24 -25.49 -4.69
CA ASN A 198 22.42 -24.27 -5.48
C ASN A 198 21.74 -23.05 -4.84
N PHE A 199 20.57 -23.24 -4.22
CA PHE A 199 19.89 -22.17 -3.48
C PHE A 199 20.61 -21.86 -2.18
N LYS A 200 20.94 -22.89 -1.39
CA LYS A 200 21.58 -22.76 -0.08
C LYS A 200 22.96 -22.09 -0.17
N LYS A 201 23.71 -22.32 -1.26
CA LYS A 201 24.99 -21.64 -1.51
C LYS A 201 24.84 -20.12 -1.60
N ILE A 202 23.73 -19.63 -2.16
CA ILE A 202 23.48 -18.19 -2.36
C ILE A 202 22.68 -17.57 -1.20
N LEU A 203 21.65 -18.26 -0.73
CA LEU A 203 20.75 -17.77 0.33
C LEU A 203 21.31 -17.99 1.74
N GLY A 204 22.22 -18.94 1.91
CA GLY A 204 22.70 -19.40 3.21
C GLY A 204 21.63 -20.19 3.98
N GLU A 205 21.74 -20.19 5.31
CA GLU A 205 20.72 -20.77 6.19
C GLU A 205 19.52 -19.82 6.29
N VAL A 206 18.37 -20.29 5.80
CA VAL A 206 17.12 -19.52 5.82
C VAL A 206 16.33 -19.82 7.08
N LYS A 207 15.92 -18.77 7.80
CA LYS A 207 15.03 -18.86 8.97
C LYS A 207 13.77 -18.05 8.72
N GLN A 208 12.63 -18.62 9.07
CA GLN A 208 11.36 -17.92 9.00
C GLN A 208 11.30 -16.86 10.11
N THR A 209 10.66 -15.73 9.83
CA THR A 209 10.44 -14.71 10.84
C THR A 209 9.44 -15.18 11.89
N GLU A 210 9.72 -14.86 13.14
CA GLU A 210 8.83 -15.11 14.28
C GLU A 210 7.84 -13.96 14.51
N SER A 211 8.12 -12.78 13.95
CA SER A 211 7.29 -11.58 14.12
C SER A 211 7.19 -10.76 12.84
N VAL A 212 6.10 -10.02 12.72
CA VAL A 212 5.95 -8.99 11.69
C VAL A 212 6.60 -7.70 12.22
N PRO A 213 7.45 -7.01 11.44
CA PRO A 213 8.07 -5.75 11.83
C PRO A 213 7.02 -4.77 12.36
N PRO A 214 7.25 -4.12 13.51
CA PRO A 214 6.32 -3.13 14.03
C PRO A 214 6.19 -1.98 13.02
N VAL A 215 5.04 -1.31 13.03
CA VAL A 215 4.86 -0.08 12.26
C VAL A 215 5.85 0.94 12.81
N ALA A 216 6.78 1.40 11.98
CA ALA A 216 7.74 2.42 12.37
C ALA A 216 6.98 3.67 12.85
N SER A 217 7.09 4.02 14.13
CA SER A 217 6.57 5.28 14.66
C SER A 217 7.20 6.41 13.85
N ALA A 218 6.38 7.34 13.36
CA ALA A 218 6.82 8.44 12.51
C ALA A 218 7.96 9.24 13.19
N LYS A 219 9.22 8.89 12.90
CA LYS A 219 10.32 9.82 13.08
C LYS A 219 10.10 10.90 12.03
N LYS A 220 9.83 12.12 12.50
CA LYS A 220 9.88 13.34 11.69
C LYS A 220 11.07 13.23 10.72
N PRO A 221 10.90 13.52 9.42
CA PRO A 221 12.02 13.59 8.51
C PRO A 221 13.05 14.58 9.09
N SER A 222 14.23 14.05 9.43
CA SER A 222 15.36 14.85 9.86
C SER A 222 15.72 15.79 8.72
N GLN A 223 15.51 17.09 8.95
CA GLN A 223 16.07 18.13 8.10
C GLN A 223 17.58 17.92 7.95
N PRO A 224 18.17 18.18 6.76
CA PRO A 224 19.62 18.13 6.58
C PRO A 224 20.27 19.10 7.57
N LYS A 225 21.13 18.60 8.46
CA LYS A 225 21.96 19.46 9.31
C LYS A 225 22.92 20.22 8.41
N GLU A 226 22.68 21.51 8.29
CA GLU A 226 23.65 22.48 7.81
C GLU A 226 24.92 22.39 8.67
N SER A 227 26.05 22.42 7.97
CA SER A 227 27.40 22.39 8.50
C SER A 227 27.73 23.63 9.35
N ALA A 228 28.17 23.43 10.59
CA ALA A 228 28.94 24.44 11.33
C ALA A 228 30.09 23.79 12.12
N LYS A 229 31.27 24.39 11.96
CA LYS A 229 32.60 24.04 12.47
C LYS A 229 32.75 24.23 14.01
N PRO A 230 33.89 23.81 14.62
CA PRO A 230 33.93 23.31 16.00
C PRO A 230 34.52 24.24 17.10
N LYS A 231 34.28 23.81 18.36
CA LYS A 231 34.95 24.07 19.68
C LYS A 231 34.55 25.36 20.45
N PRO A 232 34.74 25.46 21.81
CA PRO A 232 35.50 24.60 22.77
C PRO A 232 34.79 24.22 24.12
N LYS A 233 35.55 23.51 24.98
CA LYS A 233 35.35 23.02 26.40
C LYS A 233 34.66 24.04 27.35
N ASP A 234 34.02 23.69 28.49
CA ASP A 234 34.55 22.99 29.68
C ASP A 234 33.47 22.66 30.76
N GLU A 235 33.87 21.79 31.72
CA GLU A 235 33.48 21.66 33.15
C GLU A 235 32.04 21.31 33.67
N SER A 236 31.89 20.04 34.08
CA SER A 236 31.62 19.48 35.45
C SER A 236 30.51 19.96 36.42
N LYS A 237 29.92 18.94 37.12
CA LYS A 237 29.24 18.88 38.46
C LYS A 237 27.79 19.41 38.54
N LYS A 238 26.84 18.91 39.35
CA LYS A 238 26.72 17.86 40.39
C LYS A 238 25.22 17.72 40.79
N GLU A 239 24.85 16.54 41.33
CA GLU A 239 23.81 16.28 42.39
C GLU A 239 22.31 16.63 42.11
N ALA A 240 21.26 15.93 42.59
CA ALA A 240 21.07 14.78 43.47
C ALA A 240 19.62 14.23 43.39
N LYS A 241 19.50 12.90 43.64
CA LYS A 241 18.45 12.07 44.29
C LYS A 241 17.01 12.60 44.55
N LYS A 242 16.00 11.75 44.28
CA LYS A 242 15.17 11.01 45.28
C LYS A 242 14.19 9.99 44.64
N MET A 243 14.31 8.71 45.01
CA MET A 243 13.36 7.83 45.75
C MET A 243 12.17 7.28 44.93
N GLU A 244 12.15 6.01 44.52
CA GLU A 244 11.76 4.76 45.23
C GLU A 244 10.24 4.46 45.24
N GLN A 245 9.83 3.55 44.33
CA GLN A 245 8.99 2.32 44.45
C GLN A 245 7.95 2.15 45.61
N PRO A 246 6.90 1.28 45.50
CA PRO A 246 6.93 -0.04 44.83
C PRO A 246 5.64 -0.57 44.13
N LYS A 247 5.86 -1.65 43.35
CA LYS A 247 4.87 -2.65 42.91
C LYS A 247 4.36 -3.49 44.09
N PRO A 248 3.21 -4.19 43.92
CA PRO A 248 3.20 -5.64 44.16
C PRO A 248 2.88 -6.48 42.90
N LYS A 249 3.27 -7.75 42.98
CA LYS A 249 3.29 -8.83 41.97
C LYS A 249 2.13 -9.85 42.24
N PRO A 250 1.98 -10.98 41.52
CA PRO A 250 0.70 -11.53 41.04
C PRO A 250 0.34 -12.91 41.66
N GLU A 251 -0.84 -13.45 41.31
CA GLU A 251 -1.17 -14.89 41.11
C GLU A 251 -2.63 -14.96 40.60
N ALA A 252 -2.92 -15.45 39.38
CA ALA A 252 -2.99 -16.84 38.88
C ALA A 252 -4.37 -17.48 39.05
N GLY A 253 -4.99 -17.83 37.92
CA GLY A 253 -6.25 -18.59 37.80
C GLY A 253 -6.67 -18.68 36.33
N GLU A 254 -6.48 -19.86 35.72
CA GLU A 254 -6.91 -20.22 34.37
C GLU A 254 -8.41 -20.53 34.34
N GLU A 255 -9.12 -20.05 33.31
CA GLU A 255 -10.38 -20.63 32.80
C GLU A 255 -10.60 -20.18 31.34
N GLU A 256 -11.30 -21.03 30.58
CA GLU A 256 -11.37 -21.16 29.11
C GLU A 256 -11.90 -19.95 28.29
N GLU A 257 -11.57 -20.00 27.00
CA GLU A 257 -11.87 -19.09 25.90
C GLU A 257 -13.35 -18.70 25.69
N ALA A 258 -13.56 -17.40 25.45
CA ALA A 258 -14.63 -16.89 24.58
C ALA A 258 -14.06 -15.79 23.65
N PRO A 259 -14.45 -15.74 22.36
CA PRO A 259 -13.84 -14.83 21.40
C PRO A 259 -14.17 -13.37 21.74
N LYS A 260 -13.14 -12.54 21.91
CA LYS A 260 -13.30 -11.09 22.12
C LYS A 260 -14.00 -10.48 20.89
N PRO A 261 -15.14 -9.76 21.07
CA PRO A 261 -15.80 -9.07 19.97
C PRO A 261 -14.91 -7.94 19.44
N LYS A 262 -14.93 -7.75 18.11
CA LYS A 262 -14.26 -6.62 17.43
C LYS A 262 -14.66 -5.31 18.11
N PRO A 263 -13.74 -4.35 18.30
CA PRO A 263 -14.08 -3.05 18.87
C PRO A 263 -15.17 -2.40 18.01
N LYS A 264 -16.32 -2.11 18.60
CA LYS A 264 -17.45 -1.43 17.94
C LYS A 264 -17.02 0.01 17.64
N ASN A 265 -17.31 0.49 16.43
CA ASN A 265 -17.05 1.88 16.06
C ASN A 265 -17.88 2.80 16.99
N PRO A 266 -17.34 3.90 17.54
CA PRO A 266 -18.09 4.81 18.41
C PRO A 266 -19.42 5.31 17.81
N LEU A 267 -19.54 5.40 16.49
CA LEU A 267 -20.79 5.77 15.81
C LEU A 267 -21.86 4.66 15.81
N ASP A 268 -21.47 3.40 15.98
CA ASP A 268 -22.42 2.28 16.17
C ASP A 268 -23.10 2.33 17.55
N LEU A 269 -22.61 3.18 18.46
CA LEU A 269 -23.17 3.39 19.80
C LEU A 269 -24.16 4.56 19.85
N LEU A 270 -24.30 5.33 18.76
CA LEU A 270 -25.25 6.43 18.69
C LEU A 270 -26.70 5.90 18.66
N PRO A 271 -27.68 6.65 19.23
CA PRO A 271 -29.09 6.25 19.23
C PRO A 271 -29.58 5.97 17.81
N PRO A 272 -30.30 4.86 17.53
CA PRO A 272 -30.73 4.49 16.18
C PRO A 272 -31.40 5.66 15.45
N SER A 273 -30.98 5.92 14.21
CA SER A 273 -31.60 6.93 13.36
C SER A 273 -32.75 6.32 12.56
N LYS A 274 -33.77 7.12 12.27
CA LYS A 274 -34.84 6.72 11.34
C LYS A 274 -34.34 6.67 9.89
N MET A 275 -33.25 7.39 9.58
CA MET A 275 -32.62 7.38 8.27
C MET A 275 -31.72 6.15 8.13
N ILE A 276 -32.00 5.30 7.13
CA ILE A 276 -31.09 4.22 6.71
C ILE A 276 -30.26 4.75 5.55
N LEU A 277 -28.97 5.00 5.81
CA LEU A 277 -28.07 5.62 4.83
C LEU A 277 -27.91 4.79 3.53
N ASP A 278 -27.93 3.46 3.63
CA ASP A 278 -27.84 2.58 2.45
C ASP A 278 -29.06 2.69 1.55
N ASP A 279 -30.26 2.90 2.12
CA ASP A 279 -31.48 3.16 1.34
C ASP A 279 -31.41 4.50 0.62
N TRP A 280 -30.89 5.54 1.29
CA TRP A 280 -30.60 6.82 0.64
C TRP A 280 -29.64 6.65 -0.54
N LYS A 281 -28.49 5.99 -0.33
CA LYS A 281 -27.48 5.77 -1.37
C LYS A 281 -28.02 4.96 -2.54
N ARG A 282 -28.89 3.98 -2.26
CA ARG A 282 -29.58 3.18 -3.28
C ARG A 282 -30.57 4.03 -4.07
N LEU A 283 -31.40 4.84 -3.41
CA LEU A 283 -32.33 5.75 -4.08
C LEU A 283 -31.59 6.74 -4.97
N TYR A 284 -30.55 7.39 -4.44
CA TYR A 284 -29.70 8.32 -5.17
C TYR A 284 -29.10 7.67 -6.42
N SER A 285 -28.54 6.46 -6.30
CA SER A 285 -27.87 5.77 -7.42
C SER A 285 -28.83 5.32 -8.52
N ASN A 286 -30.06 4.97 -8.15
CA ASN A 286 -31.08 4.45 -9.06
C ASN A 286 -31.86 5.57 -9.76
N THR A 287 -31.82 6.79 -9.24
CA THR A 287 -32.49 7.94 -9.86
C THR A 287 -31.66 8.43 -11.06
N LYS A 288 -32.22 8.34 -12.27
CA LYS A 288 -31.57 8.78 -13.52
C LYS A 288 -32.25 9.99 -14.16
N THR A 289 -33.54 10.17 -13.92
CA THR A 289 -34.37 11.27 -14.41
C THR A 289 -35.24 11.79 -13.26
N ASN A 290 -35.80 13.00 -13.41
CA ASN A 290 -36.65 13.65 -12.40
C ASN A 290 -35.99 13.70 -11.01
N PHE A 291 -34.70 14.06 -11.01
CA PHE A 291 -33.83 13.95 -9.85
C PHE A 291 -34.40 14.67 -8.62
N ARG A 292 -35.02 15.83 -8.83
CA ARG A 292 -35.65 16.63 -7.79
C ARG A 292 -36.91 16.00 -7.20
N GLU A 293 -37.75 15.40 -8.04
CA GLU A 293 -39.00 14.78 -7.60
C GLU A 293 -38.79 13.43 -6.91
N VAL A 294 -37.70 12.74 -7.22
CA VAL A 294 -37.41 11.39 -6.71
C VAL A 294 -36.30 11.41 -5.66
N ALA A 295 -35.07 11.80 -6.04
CA ALA A 295 -33.93 11.75 -5.13
C ALA A 295 -33.98 12.87 -4.08
N ILE A 296 -34.23 14.12 -4.46
CA ILE A 296 -34.28 15.22 -3.48
C ILE A 296 -35.48 15.07 -2.55
N LYS A 297 -36.68 14.79 -3.09
CA LYS A 297 -37.85 14.50 -2.25
C LYS A 297 -37.60 13.32 -1.31
N GLY A 298 -37.08 12.21 -1.83
CA GLY A 298 -36.78 11.03 -1.02
C GLY A 298 -35.69 11.29 0.02
N PHE A 299 -34.68 12.11 -0.28
CA PHE A 299 -33.68 12.55 0.69
C PHE A 299 -34.37 13.20 1.89
N TRP A 300 -35.20 14.20 1.66
CA TRP A 300 -35.88 14.93 2.75
C TRP A 300 -36.95 14.09 3.46
N ASP A 301 -37.61 13.16 2.76
CA ASP A 301 -38.55 12.21 3.37
C ASP A 301 -37.82 11.23 4.33
N MET A 302 -36.54 10.89 4.03
CA MET A 302 -35.71 9.99 4.85
C MET A 302 -34.83 10.73 5.87
N TYR A 303 -34.55 12.02 5.66
CA TYR A 303 -33.56 12.76 6.43
C TYR A 303 -33.98 12.91 7.89
N ASP A 304 -33.10 12.45 8.78
CA ASP A 304 -33.28 12.50 10.21
C ASP A 304 -32.28 13.49 10.83
N PRO A 305 -32.70 14.72 11.19
CA PRO A 305 -31.81 15.76 11.70
C PRO A 305 -31.27 15.46 13.11
N GLU A 306 -31.86 14.53 13.85
CA GLU A 306 -31.33 14.07 15.15
C GLU A 306 -30.23 13.03 14.94
N GLY A 307 -30.39 12.20 13.91
CA GLY A 307 -29.46 11.13 13.57
C GLY A 307 -28.28 11.55 12.68
N TYR A 308 -28.45 12.56 11.84
CA TYR A 308 -27.44 12.98 10.87
C TYR A 308 -27.27 14.49 10.86
N SER A 309 -26.08 14.93 10.46
CA SER A 309 -25.76 16.34 10.25
C SER A 309 -25.21 16.58 8.84
N LEU A 310 -25.65 17.69 8.24
CA LEU A 310 -25.16 18.18 6.95
C LEU A 310 -24.09 19.24 7.17
N TRP A 311 -23.05 19.20 6.34
CA TRP A 311 -21.91 20.09 6.40
C TRP A 311 -21.51 20.56 5.01
N PHE A 312 -21.31 21.86 4.85
CA PHE A 312 -20.62 22.43 3.71
C PHE A 312 -19.12 22.43 3.96
N CYS A 313 -18.33 22.14 2.93
CA CYS A 313 -16.88 22.31 2.95
C CYS A 313 -16.41 23.13 1.76
N ASP A 314 -15.74 24.26 2.03
CA ASP A 314 -15.15 25.11 0.99
C ASP A 314 -13.63 25.00 1.08
N TYR A 315 -12.95 24.68 -0.03
CA TYR A 315 -11.49 24.53 -0.03
C TYR A 315 -10.79 25.88 0.23
N LYS A 316 -9.80 25.90 1.12
CA LYS A 316 -9.13 27.13 1.58
C LYS A 316 -8.21 27.76 0.54
N TYR A 317 -7.61 26.95 -0.34
CA TYR A 317 -6.51 27.36 -1.22
C TYR A 317 -6.91 27.29 -2.70
N ASN A 318 -8.08 27.83 -3.06
CA ASN A 318 -8.58 27.76 -4.44
C ASN A 318 -7.61 28.42 -5.44
N ASP A 319 -6.89 29.47 -5.04
CA ASP A 319 -5.93 30.16 -5.91
C ASP A 319 -4.81 29.25 -6.44
N GLU A 320 -4.51 28.14 -5.76
CA GLU A 320 -3.51 27.15 -6.20
C GLU A 320 -4.04 26.18 -7.26
N ASN A 321 -5.34 26.16 -7.51
CA ASN A 321 -5.99 25.22 -8.42
C ASN A 321 -5.97 25.76 -9.86
N THR A 322 -4.78 25.83 -10.46
CA THR A 322 -4.59 26.40 -11.81
C THR A 322 -4.73 25.40 -12.95
N VAL A 323 -4.72 24.10 -12.65
CA VAL A 323 -4.78 23.02 -13.65
C VAL A 323 -5.93 22.07 -13.31
N SER A 324 -6.92 21.99 -14.20
CA SER A 324 -8.17 21.24 -14.00
C SER A 324 -7.91 19.78 -13.62
N PHE A 325 -7.13 19.04 -14.40
CA PHE A 325 -6.84 17.62 -14.12
C PHE A 325 -6.15 17.40 -12.76
N VAL A 326 -5.29 18.33 -12.33
CA VAL A 326 -4.64 18.25 -11.01
C VAL A 326 -5.66 18.48 -9.91
N THR A 327 -6.55 19.47 -10.05
CA THR A 327 -7.64 19.73 -9.11
C THR A 327 -8.60 18.53 -9.01
N LEU A 328 -8.96 17.91 -10.13
CA LEU A 328 -9.79 16.70 -10.16
C LEU A 328 -9.14 15.53 -9.41
N ASN A 329 -7.82 15.35 -9.55
CA ASN A 329 -7.07 14.32 -8.84
C ASN A 329 -6.96 14.62 -7.35
N LYS A 330 -6.79 15.88 -6.94
CA LYS A 330 -6.82 16.30 -5.54
C LYS A 330 -8.16 15.92 -4.89
N VAL A 331 -9.28 16.25 -5.52
CA VAL A 331 -10.63 15.89 -5.05
C VAL A 331 -10.80 14.36 -5.00
N GLY A 332 -10.32 13.63 -6.01
CA GLY A 332 -10.33 12.17 -6.01
C GLY A 332 -9.55 11.56 -4.85
N GLY A 333 -8.36 12.09 -4.57
CA GLY A 333 -7.54 11.67 -3.43
C GLY A 333 -8.22 11.95 -2.08
N PHE A 334 -8.89 13.10 -1.94
CA PHE A 334 -9.68 13.42 -0.75
C PHE A 334 -10.80 12.40 -0.54
N LEU A 335 -11.58 12.09 -1.57
CA LEU A 335 -12.64 11.08 -1.48
C LEU A 335 -12.12 9.67 -1.15
N GLN A 336 -10.94 9.29 -1.66
CA GLN A 336 -10.30 8.02 -1.30
C GLN A 336 -9.87 7.98 0.17
N ARG A 337 -9.41 9.10 0.74
CA ARG A 337 -9.08 9.19 2.17
C ARG A 337 -10.32 9.16 3.06
N MET A 338 -11.45 9.65 2.56
CA MET A 338 -12.74 9.60 3.25
C MET A 338 -13.37 8.20 3.29
N ASP A 339 -12.79 7.20 2.63
CA ASP A 339 -13.35 5.84 2.49
C ASP A 339 -13.59 5.12 3.83
N LEU A 340 -12.78 5.45 4.84
CA LEU A 340 -12.96 5.00 6.22
C LEU A 340 -14.33 5.42 6.83
N ALA A 341 -14.94 6.49 6.31
CA ALA A 341 -16.27 6.96 6.69
C ALA A 341 -17.38 6.43 5.77
N ARG A 342 -17.09 5.59 4.77
CA ARG A 342 -18.06 5.15 3.74
C ARG A 342 -19.33 4.58 4.36
N LYS A 343 -19.24 3.79 5.43
CA LYS A 343 -20.42 3.23 6.11
C LYS A 343 -21.30 4.29 6.80
N TYR A 344 -20.73 5.43 7.17
CA TYR A 344 -21.36 6.44 8.04
C TYR A 344 -21.59 7.79 7.38
N ALA A 345 -21.16 7.95 6.12
CA ALA A 345 -21.22 9.22 5.42
C ALA A 345 -21.69 9.09 3.97
N PHE A 346 -22.23 10.19 3.46
CA PHE A 346 -22.46 10.45 2.05
C PHE A 346 -21.89 11.84 1.73
N GLY A 347 -21.28 12.01 0.57
CA GLY A 347 -20.64 13.26 0.19
C GLY A 347 -20.80 13.60 -1.27
N LYS A 348 -20.77 14.90 -1.59
CA LYS A 348 -20.70 15.44 -2.94
C LYS A 348 -19.62 16.50 -2.98
N MET A 349 -18.72 16.40 -3.94
CA MET A 349 -17.65 17.37 -4.19
C MET A 349 -17.82 17.94 -5.60
N LEU A 350 -17.95 19.25 -5.70
CA LEU A 350 -18.08 20.00 -6.94
C LEU A 350 -16.77 20.74 -7.23
N VAL A 351 -16.33 20.68 -8.48
CA VAL A 351 -15.27 21.52 -9.02
C VAL A 351 -15.92 22.51 -9.97
N ILE A 352 -15.77 23.80 -9.68
CA ILE A 352 -16.54 24.89 -10.28
C ILE A 352 -15.56 25.86 -10.95
N GLY A 353 -15.96 26.40 -12.10
CA GLY A 353 -15.20 27.36 -12.89
C GLY A 353 -14.80 26.82 -14.27
N SER A 354 -14.87 27.69 -15.29
CA SER A 354 -14.42 27.40 -16.66
C SER A 354 -12.94 27.73 -16.89
N GLU A 355 -12.37 28.60 -16.06
CA GLU A 355 -10.98 29.04 -16.12
C GLU A 355 -10.36 29.01 -14.71
N PRO A 356 -9.02 28.85 -14.62
CA PRO A 356 -8.33 28.87 -13.34
C PRO A 356 -8.43 30.26 -12.67
N PRO A 357 -8.46 30.32 -11.32
CA PRO A 357 -8.41 29.21 -10.38
C PRO A 357 -9.75 28.46 -10.22
N PHE A 358 -9.70 27.12 -10.23
CA PHE A 358 -10.89 26.28 -10.03
C PHE A 358 -11.28 26.21 -8.54
N LYS A 359 -12.56 26.42 -8.26
CA LYS A 359 -13.11 26.39 -6.89
C LYS A 359 -13.57 24.98 -6.54
N VAL A 360 -13.19 24.50 -5.36
CA VAL A 360 -13.65 23.20 -4.84
C VAL A 360 -14.61 23.43 -3.67
N LYS A 361 -15.83 22.91 -3.81
CA LYS A 361 -16.88 22.98 -2.79
C LYS A 361 -17.45 21.59 -2.54
N GLY A 362 -17.93 21.32 -1.34
CA GLY A 362 -18.50 20.03 -1.00
C GLY A 362 -19.65 20.10 -0.01
N LEU A 363 -20.45 19.04 -0.04
CA LEU A 363 -21.56 18.76 0.84
C LEU A 363 -21.34 17.38 1.45
N TRP A 364 -21.42 17.27 2.76
CA TRP A 364 -21.23 16.02 3.48
C TRP A 364 -22.36 15.78 4.47
N LEU A 365 -22.91 14.59 4.43
CA LEU A 365 -23.85 14.04 5.40
C LEU A 365 -23.07 13.07 6.29
N PHE A 366 -22.97 13.36 7.58
CA PHE A 366 -22.33 12.47 8.57
C PHE A 366 -23.33 11.94 9.58
N ARG A 367 -23.11 10.70 10.01
CA ARG A 367 -23.83 10.12 11.14
C ARG A 367 -23.44 10.83 12.44
N GLY A 368 -24.43 11.32 13.18
CA GLY A 368 -24.25 12.11 14.39
C GLY A 368 -24.31 13.61 14.14
N GLN A 369 -24.13 14.39 15.21
CA GLN A 369 -24.28 15.85 15.19
C GLN A 369 -22.99 16.61 14.86
N GLU A 370 -21.86 15.92 14.88
CA GLU A 370 -20.52 16.43 14.63
C GLU A 370 -19.86 15.62 13.51
N ILE A 371 -18.83 16.21 12.90
CA ILE A 371 -17.96 15.47 11.99
C ILE A 371 -17.29 14.35 12.82
N PRO A 372 -17.34 13.08 12.39
CA PRO A 372 -16.81 11.99 13.20
C PRO A 372 -15.33 12.19 13.52
N GLN A 373 -14.95 12.05 14.80
CA GLN A 373 -13.59 12.33 15.25
C GLN A 373 -12.54 11.51 14.49
N PHE A 374 -12.82 10.24 14.19
CA PHE A 374 -11.91 9.41 13.39
C PHE A 374 -11.67 9.94 11.98
N VAL A 375 -12.61 10.71 11.40
CA VAL A 375 -12.40 11.41 10.13
C VAL A 375 -11.43 12.56 10.32
N LEU A 376 -11.56 13.32 11.41
CA LEU A 376 -10.64 14.42 11.72
C LEU A 376 -9.23 13.90 12.04
N ASP A 377 -9.11 12.77 12.73
CA ASP A 377 -7.84 12.19 13.14
C ASP A 377 -7.07 11.55 11.96
N GLU A 378 -7.78 10.87 11.04
CA GLU A 378 -7.16 10.10 9.95
C GLU A 378 -7.12 10.86 8.61
N CYS A 379 -8.00 11.84 8.40
CA CYS A 379 -8.06 12.63 7.17
C CYS A 379 -7.49 14.04 7.40
N TYR A 380 -6.16 14.19 7.28
CA TYR A 380 -5.48 15.49 7.42
C TYR A 380 -5.97 16.55 6.42
N ASP A 381 -6.56 16.13 5.29
CA ASP A 381 -7.16 17.06 4.32
C ASP A 381 -8.34 17.84 4.90
N MET A 382 -8.99 17.36 5.96
CA MET A 382 -10.11 18.05 6.59
C MET A 382 -9.73 19.47 7.00
N GLU A 383 -8.46 19.68 7.39
CA GLU A 383 -7.91 21.00 7.74
C GLU A 383 -7.75 21.93 6.53
N LEU A 384 -7.74 21.40 5.31
CA LEU A 384 -7.64 22.18 4.07
C LEU A 384 -8.98 22.77 3.62
N TYR A 385 -10.08 22.41 4.28
CA TYR A 385 -11.41 22.93 4.01
C TYR A 385 -11.94 23.75 5.20
N ASN A 386 -12.77 24.73 4.89
CA ASN A 386 -13.61 25.41 5.87
C ASN A 386 -14.92 24.64 5.99
N TRP A 387 -15.13 24.01 7.14
CA TRP A 387 -16.34 23.25 7.43
C TRP A 387 -17.38 24.11 8.14
N ARG A 388 -18.62 24.09 7.65
CA ARG A 388 -19.76 24.77 8.27
C ARG A 388 -20.95 23.83 8.29
N LYS A 389 -21.58 23.65 9.46
CA LYS A 389 -22.81 22.88 9.58
C LYS A 389 -23.92 23.60 8.82
N ALA A 390 -24.65 22.88 7.98
CA ALA A 390 -25.76 23.44 7.22
C ALA A 390 -26.97 23.64 8.14
N ASP A 391 -27.57 24.82 8.06
CA ASP A 391 -28.84 25.11 8.72
C ASP A 391 -29.99 24.77 7.77
N ILE A 392 -30.70 23.69 8.08
CA ILE A 392 -31.84 23.21 7.27
C ILE A 392 -33.11 24.04 7.46
N ALA A 393 -33.16 24.92 8.47
CA ALA A 393 -34.27 25.85 8.66
C ALA A 393 -34.12 27.09 7.76
N ASP A 394 -32.91 27.35 7.26
CA ASP A 394 -32.64 28.36 6.25
C ASP A 394 -32.94 27.79 4.86
N GLU A 395 -34.01 28.27 4.24
CA GLU A 395 -34.45 27.84 2.90
C GLU A 395 -33.35 28.05 1.83
N ALA A 396 -32.48 29.06 1.97
CA ALA A 396 -31.38 29.26 1.02
C ALA A 396 -30.30 28.18 1.14
N GLN A 397 -29.96 27.78 2.37
CA GLN A 397 -29.01 26.69 2.60
C GLN A 397 -29.61 25.33 2.23
N LYS A 398 -30.90 25.12 2.52
CA LYS A 398 -31.63 23.93 2.09
C LYS A 398 -31.67 23.81 0.56
N GLU A 399 -31.89 24.92 -0.14
CA GLU A 399 -31.84 24.94 -1.60
C GLU A 399 -30.42 24.68 -2.12
N ARG A 400 -29.40 25.23 -1.46
CA ARG A 400 -28.00 24.93 -1.79
C ARG A 400 -27.67 23.44 -1.64
N VAL A 401 -28.20 22.77 -0.61
CA VAL A 401 -28.08 21.31 -0.44
C VAL A 401 -28.71 20.58 -1.62
N ASN A 402 -29.92 20.98 -2.05
CA ASN A 402 -30.60 20.36 -3.20
C ASN A 402 -29.75 20.47 -4.46
N GLN A 403 -29.26 21.67 -4.76
CA GLN A 403 -28.43 21.96 -5.93
C GLN A 403 -27.14 21.12 -5.97
N MET A 404 -26.49 20.92 -4.81
CA MET A 404 -25.28 20.11 -4.73
C MET A 404 -25.54 18.60 -4.88
N ILE A 405 -26.71 18.12 -4.43
CA ILE A 405 -27.09 16.71 -4.55
C ILE A 405 -27.47 16.39 -6.01
N GLU A 406 -28.14 17.32 -6.71
CA GLU A 406 -28.61 17.15 -8.10
C GLU A 406 -27.61 17.57 -9.18
N ASP A 407 -26.39 17.97 -8.81
CA ASP A 407 -25.36 18.48 -9.74
C ASP A 407 -25.87 19.64 -10.60
N TYR A 408 -26.61 20.57 -9.98
CA TYR A 408 -27.23 21.69 -10.66
C TYR A 408 -26.18 22.56 -11.38
N GLU A 409 -26.40 22.85 -12.66
CA GLU A 409 -25.53 23.68 -13.48
C GLU A 409 -26.33 24.84 -14.11
N PRO A 410 -25.85 26.10 -14.00
CA PRO A 410 -24.65 26.56 -13.30
C PRO A 410 -24.83 26.59 -11.77
N PHE A 411 -23.80 26.19 -11.03
CA PHE A 411 -23.82 26.20 -9.55
C PHE A 411 -23.30 27.54 -9.01
N GLU A 412 -24.09 28.22 -8.18
CA GLU A 412 -23.78 29.57 -7.65
C GLU A 412 -23.42 30.60 -8.74
N GLY A 413 -23.96 30.43 -9.96
CA GLY A 413 -23.70 31.30 -11.10
C GLY A 413 -22.41 31.01 -11.87
N GLU A 414 -21.68 29.94 -11.51
CA GLU A 414 -20.45 29.51 -12.19
C GLU A 414 -20.63 28.14 -12.87
N PRO A 415 -19.93 27.87 -14.00
CA PRO A 415 -19.99 26.58 -14.68
C PRO A 415 -19.52 25.43 -13.80
N LEU A 416 -20.18 24.28 -13.89
CA LEU A 416 -19.82 23.08 -13.14
C LEU A 416 -18.86 22.24 -13.99
N LEU A 417 -17.60 22.15 -13.58
CA LEU A 417 -16.58 21.42 -14.33
C LEU A 417 -16.65 19.90 -14.09
N ASP A 418 -16.83 19.49 -12.83
CA ASP A 418 -16.98 18.09 -12.45
C ASP A 418 -17.70 17.97 -11.11
N ALA A 419 -18.38 16.83 -10.90
CA ALA A 419 -19.10 16.55 -9.67
C ALA A 419 -18.89 15.09 -9.22
N LYS A 420 -18.15 14.90 -8.13
CA LYS A 420 -17.82 13.58 -7.60
C LYS A 420 -18.67 13.22 -6.40
N CYS A 421 -19.29 12.04 -6.44
CA CYS A 421 -20.11 11.51 -5.36
C CYS A 421 -19.30 10.51 -4.51
N PHE A 422 -19.43 10.64 -3.19
CA PHE A 422 -18.96 9.71 -2.19
C PHE A 422 -20.16 8.99 -1.56
N LYS A 423 -20.23 7.69 -1.75
CA LYS A 423 -21.30 6.83 -1.25
C LYS A 423 -20.78 5.44 -0.93
#